data_AF-A0A847C750-F1
#
_entry.id   AF-A0A847C750-F1
#
_cell.length_a   1.000
_cell.length_b   1.000
_cell.length_c   1.000
_cell.angle_alpha   90.00
_cell.angle_beta   90.00
_cell.angle_gamma   90.00
#
_symmetry.space_group_name_H-M   'P 1'
#
loop_
_entity.id
_entity.type
_entity.pdbx_description
1 polymer ?
#
loop_
_entity_poly.entity_id
_entity_poly.type
_entity_poly.pdbx_seq_one_letter_code
_entity_poly.pdbx_strand_id
1 'polypeptide(L)'
;MDVMDKLRILADAAKYDVACTSSGAERSSAGGSMGNAVACGICHSFAADGRCISLLKVLQSNACAYDCSYCLNRRTNDTERATFLPRELADLTYSFYRRNY
;
A
#
# COMPACT_ATOMS: atom_id res chain seq x y z
N MET A 1 -4.88 11.96 -12.96
CA MET A 1 -4.14 10.90 -12.25
C MET A 1 -5.00 9.66 -12.29
N ASP A 2 -4.49 8.56 -12.85
CA ASP A 2 -5.20 7.29 -12.87
C ASP A 2 -5.22 6.64 -11.47
N VAL A 3 -6.10 5.64 -11.25
CA VAL A 3 -6.17 4.87 -10.00
C VAL A 3 -4.84 4.20 -9.69
N MET A 4 -4.13 3.69 -10.70
CA MET A 4 -2.83 3.03 -10.49
C MET A 4 -1.72 4.02 -10.13
N ASP A 5 -1.77 5.24 -10.68
CA ASP A 5 -0.84 6.32 -10.29
C ASP A 5 -1.07 6.73 -8.83
N LYS A 6 -2.34 6.91 -8.44
CA LYS A 6 -2.72 7.19 -7.05
C LYS A 6 -2.25 6.08 -6.13
N LEU A 7 -2.41 4.81 -6.54
CA LEU A 7 -1.93 3.66 -5.78
C LEU A 7 -0.41 3.70 -5.60
N ARG A 8 0.36 3.97 -6.66
CA ARG A 8 1.83 4.11 -6.57
C ARG A 8 2.23 5.18 -5.55
N ILE A 9 1.59 6.34 -5.55
CA ILE A 9 1.91 7.46 -4.65
C ILE A 9 1.47 7.15 -3.21
N LEU A 10 0.26 6.63 -3.03
CA LEU A 10 -0.37 6.47 -1.72
C LEU A 10 0.00 5.16 -1.01
N ALA A 11 0.51 4.17 -1.75
CA ALA A 11 1.14 2.97 -1.20
C ALA A 11 2.59 3.22 -0.75
N ASP A 12 3.29 4.22 -1.32
CA ASP A 12 4.69 4.50 -0.96
C ASP A 12 4.85 4.81 0.54
N ALA A 13 3.82 5.41 1.16
CA ALA A 13 3.80 5.66 2.60
C ALA A 13 3.89 4.36 3.44
N ALA A 14 3.49 3.20 2.89
CA ALA A 14 3.56 1.91 3.57
C ALA A 14 5.01 1.47 3.84
N LYS A 15 6.01 1.95 3.09
CA LYS A 15 7.42 1.62 3.31
C LYS A 15 7.97 2.13 4.66
N TYR A 16 7.31 3.14 5.23
CA TYR A 16 7.68 3.71 6.53
C TYR A 16 6.97 3.02 7.70
N ASP A 17 6.07 2.06 7.44
CA ASP A 17 5.48 1.25 8.48
C ASP A 17 6.37 0.06 8.82
N VAL A 18 6.79 0.00 10.09
CA VAL A 18 7.57 -1.10 10.68
C VAL A 18 6.89 -2.45 10.48
N ALA A 19 5.56 -2.48 10.44
CA ALA A 19 4.79 -3.71 10.23
C ALA A 19 4.81 -4.20 8.78
N CYS A 20 5.36 -3.43 7.83
CA CYS A 20 5.23 -3.70 6.41
C CYS A 20 6.58 -3.88 5.69
N THR A 21 7.30 -4.94 6.04
CA THR A 21 8.58 -5.35 5.45
C THR A 21 8.51 -5.81 3.99
N SER A 22 7.30 -5.98 3.41
CA SER A 22 7.11 -6.52 2.05
C SER A 22 6.55 -5.53 1.02
N SER A 23 6.02 -4.37 1.41
CA SER A 23 5.37 -3.44 0.45
C SER A 23 6.29 -2.81 -0.58
N GLY A 24 7.61 -2.82 -0.39
CA GLY A 24 8.57 -2.34 -1.38
C GLY A 24 9.27 -3.44 -2.18
N ALA A 25 8.95 -4.71 -1.93
CA ALA A 25 9.64 -5.84 -2.53
C ALA A 25 8.83 -6.40 -3.71
N GLU A 26 9.49 -6.56 -4.86
CA GLU A 26 8.94 -7.30 -6.00
C GLU A 26 9.70 -8.62 -6.14
N ARG A 27 8.97 -9.73 -5.99
CA ARG A 27 9.52 -11.08 -6.09
C ARG A 27 8.49 -12.03 -6.66
N SER A 28 8.76 -12.57 -7.84
CA SER A 28 8.09 -13.76 -8.34
C SER A 28 8.75 -15.02 -7.79
N SER A 29 7.96 -15.98 -7.33
CA SER A 29 8.45 -17.29 -6.95
C SER A 29 8.78 -18.10 -8.22
N ALA A 30 9.89 -18.84 -8.19
CA ALA A 30 10.17 -19.83 -9.23
C ALA A 30 9.19 -21.00 -9.12
N GLY A 31 8.90 -21.68 -10.23
CA GLY A 31 7.97 -22.82 -10.26
C GLY A 31 8.29 -23.85 -9.16
N GLY A 32 7.32 -24.09 -8.27
CA GLY A 32 7.45 -25.00 -7.12
C GLY A 32 7.90 -24.35 -5.80
N SER A 33 8.20 -23.04 -5.77
CA SER A 33 8.54 -22.31 -4.54
C SER A 33 7.38 -21.46 -4.01
N MET A 34 7.30 -21.29 -2.69
CA MET A 34 6.24 -20.53 -2.03
C MET A 34 6.60 -19.05 -1.82
N GLY A 35 5.64 -18.18 -2.14
CA GLY A 35 5.61 -16.77 -1.74
C GLY A 35 5.99 -15.78 -2.84
N ASN A 36 5.04 -14.89 -3.18
CA ASN A 36 5.24 -13.73 -4.06
C ASN A 36 5.23 -12.42 -3.26
N ALA A 37 5.94 -11.40 -3.76
CA ALA A 37 5.89 -10.04 -3.25
C ALA A 37 5.61 -9.07 -4.40
N VAL A 38 4.75 -8.08 -4.15
CA VAL A 38 4.39 -7.04 -5.12
C VAL A 38 4.64 -5.68 -4.46
N ALA A 39 5.33 -4.79 -5.16
CA ALA A 39 5.84 -3.55 -4.61
C ALA A 39 4.79 -2.42 -4.41
N CYS A 40 3.48 -2.71 -4.52
CA CYS A 40 2.43 -1.69 -4.48
C CYS A 40 1.43 -1.85 -3.33
N GLY A 41 1.89 -1.62 -2.09
CA GLY A 41 1.00 -1.49 -0.92
C GLY A 41 0.47 -2.83 -0.40
N ILE A 42 1.04 -3.95 -0.85
CA ILE A 42 0.74 -5.26 -0.30
C ILE A 42 1.68 -5.52 0.88
N CYS A 43 1.10 -5.78 2.05
CA CYS A 43 1.83 -6.22 3.24
C CYS A 43 1.40 -7.64 3.60
N HIS A 44 2.35 -8.51 3.92
CA HIS A 44 2.05 -9.80 4.54
C HIS A 44 1.92 -9.65 6.05
N SER A 45 0.84 -10.17 6.63
CA SER A 45 0.59 -10.22 8.06
C SER A 45 0.16 -11.63 8.46
N PHE A 46 0.05 -11.92 9.76
CA PHE A 46 -0.28 -13.25 10.25
C PHE A 46 -1.56 -13.21 11.08
N ALA A 47 -2.52 -14.07 10.72
CA ALA A 47 -3.71 -14.30 11.53
C ALA A 47 -3.34 -15.00 12.85
N ALA A 48 -4.27 -14.99 13.82
CA ALA A 48 -4.05 -15.58 15.15
C ALA A 48 -3.73 -17.08 15.11
N ASP A 49 -4.11 -17.78 14.04
CA ASP A 49 -3.82 -19.20 13.79
C ASP A 49 -2.49 -19.43 13.03
N GLY A 50 -1.70 -18.39 12.80
CA GLY A 50 -0.41 -18.45 12.12
C GLY A 50 -0.49 -18.44 10.59
N ARG A 51 -1.68 -18.33 9.99
CA ARG A 51 -1.79 -18.20 8.53
C ARG A 51 -1.33 -16.83 8.06
N CYS A 52 -0.48 -16.81 7.03
CA CYS A 52 -0.11 -15.58 6.34
C CYS A 52 -1.30 -15.04 5.54
N ILE A 53 -1.58 -13.74 5.66
CA ILE A 53 -2.62 -13.02 4.94
C ILE A 53 -2.00 -11.82 4.22
N SER A 54 -2.52 -11.50 3.04
CA SER A 54 -2.12 -10.30 2.29
C SER A 54 -3.09 -9.16 2.60
N LEU A 55 -2.53 -8.02 2.99
CA LEU A 55 -3.25 -6.79 3.31
C LEU A 55 -2.91 -5.72 2.28
N LEU A 56 -3.93 -5.02 1.78
CA LEU A 56 -3.76 -3.79 1.02
C LEU A 56 -3.67 -2.61 1.99
N LYS A 57 -2.48 -2.06 2.17
CA LYS A 57 -2.20 -0.91 3.03
C LYS A 57 -1.87 0.31 2.18
N VAL A 58 -2.79 1.26 2.15
CA VAL A 58 -2.67 2.50 1.38
C VAL A 58 -3.25 3.67 2.15
N LEU A 59 -2.79 4.89 1.86
CA LEU A 59 -3.48 6.10 2.30
C LEU A 59 -4.69 6.37 1.40
N GLN A 60 -5.78 6.89 1.97
CA GLN A 60 -6.85 7.48 1.16
C GLN A 60 -6.38 8.80 0.53
N SER A 61 -5.59 9.59 1.26
CA SER A 61 -4.97 10.81 0.79
C SER A 61 -3.66 11.06 1.53
N ASN A 62 -2.69 11.64 0.85
CA ASN A 62 -1.48 12.17 1.48
C ASN A 62 -1.53 13.69 1.67
N ALA A 63 -2.66 14.36 1.38
CA ALA A 63 -2.84 15.77 1.68
C ALA A 63 -3.05 15.95 3.20
N CYS A 64 -2.24 16.81 3.83
CA CYS A 64 -2.28 17.05 5.27
C CYS A 64 -2.25 18.54 5.57
N ALA A 65 -3.07 19.00 6.51
CA ALA A 65 -3.10 20.40 6.94
C ALA A 65 -2.00 20.74 7.98
N TYR A 66 -1.36 19.71 8.55
CA TYR A 66 -0.39 19.84 9.64
C TYR A 66 1.05 19.86 9.14
N ASP A 67 1.94 20.39 9.98
CA ASP A 67 3.38 20.52 9.70
C ASP A 67 4.27 19.71 10.66
N CYS A 68 3.95 18.44 10.87
CA CYS A 68 4.69 17.59 11.80
C CYS A 68 6.13 17.36 11.32
N SER A 69 7.14 17.67 12.15
CA SER A 69 8.57 17.60 11.79
C SER A 69 9.07 16.22 11.35
N TYR A 70 8.37 15.15 11.75
CA TYR A 70 8.71 13.77 11.45
C TYR A 70 7.92 13.17 10.28
N CYS A 71 6.96 13.90 9.70
CA CYS A 71 6.05 13.35 8.71
C CYS A 71 6.42 13.78 7.29
N LEU A 72 6.65 12.82 6.39
CA LEU A 72 6.88 13.11 4.97
C LEU A 72 5.70 13.86 4.34
N ASN A 73 4.48 13.59 4.80
CA ASN A 73 3.26 14.21 4.28
C ASN A 73 2.96 15.59 4.87
N ARG A 74 3.85 16.17 5.70
CA ARG A 74 3.66 17.52 6.26
C ARG A 74 3.36 18.55 5.16
N ARG A 75 2.54 19.56 5.47
CA ARG A 75 2.03 20.53 4.47
C ARG A 75 3.12 21.31 3.75
N THR A 76 4.28 21.51 4.37
CA THR A 76 5.39 22.28 3.80
C THR A 76 6.27 21.47 2.86
N ASN A 77 6.14 20.13 2.83
CA ASN A 77 6.90 19.31 1.89
C ASN A 77 6.28 19.39 0.49
N ASP A 78 7.15 19.66 -0.48
CA ASP A 78 6.83 19.55 -1.90
C ASP A 78 6.90 18.08 -2.32
N THR A 79 5.74 17.45 -2.38
CA THR A 79 5.57 16.05 -2.77
C THR A 79 4.26 15.91 -3.55
N GLU A 80 4.23 14.98 -4.50
CA GLU A 80 3.08 14.73 -5.33
C GLU A 80 1.88 14.32 -4.45
N ARG A 81 0.80 15.11 -4.49
CA ARG A 81 -0.39 14.87 -3.66
C ARG A 81 -1.47 14.13 -4.44
N ALA A 82 -1.96 13.05 -3.85
CA ALA A 82 -3.01 12.23 -4.42
C ALA A 82 -4.11 11.98 -3.38
N THR A 83 -5.33 11.79 -3.88
CA THR A 83 -6.50 11.44 -3.07
C THR A 83 -7.37 10.47 -3.85
N PHE A 84 -7.70 9.34 -3.23
CA PHE A 84 -8.74 8.45 -3.72
C PHE A 84 -10.13 8.98 -3.40
N LEU A 85 -11.03 8.84 -4.36
CA LEU A 85 -12.46 8.81 -4.08
C LEU A 85 -12.79 7.51 -3.33
N PRO A 86 -13.79 7.52 -2.42
CA PRO A 86 -14.20 6.30 -1.71
C PRO A 86 -14.52 5.13 -2.65
N ARG A 87 -15.13 5.40 -3.81
CA ARG A 87 -15.45 4.38 -4.80
C ARG A 87 -14.20 3.75 -5.43
N GLU A 88 -13.19 4.55 -5.76
CA GLU A 88 -11.93 4.07 -6.32
C GLU A 88 -11.23 3.10 -5.35
N LEU A 89 -11.18 3.46 -4.07
CA LEU A 89 -10.55 2.62 -3.05
C LEU A 89 -11.35 1.33 -2.80
N ALA A 90 -12.69 1.41 -2.81
CA ALA A 90 -13.55 0.24 -2.67
C ALA A 90 -13.40 -0.73 -3.86
N ASP A 91 -13.39 -0.20 -5.09
CA ASP A 91 -13.23 -1.01 -6.31
C ASP A 91 -11.84 -1.64 -6.39
N LEU A 92 -10.80 -0.92 -5.97
CA LEU A 92 -9.45 -1.44 -5.85
C LEU A 92 -9.38 -2.59 -4.83
N THR A 93 -9.95 -2.39 -3.64
CA THR A 93 -9.97 -3.40 -2.57
C THR A 93 -10.78 -4.64 -2.98
N TYR A 94 -11.90 -4.45 -3.69
CA TYR A 94 -12.70 -5.56 -4.19
C TYR A 94 -11.97 -6.32 -5.30
N SER A 95 -11.24 -5.62 -6.16
CA SER A 95 -10.42 -6.25 -7.20
C SER A 95 -9.27 -7.08 -6.61
N PHE A 96 -8.63 -6.56 -5.55
CA PHE A 96 -7.63 -7.25 -4.73
C PHE A 96 -8.21 -8.59 -4.23
N TYR A 97 -9.33 -8.51 -3.49
CA TYR A 97 -10.03 -9.69 -2.97
C TYR A 97 -10.40 -10.71 -4.06
N ARG A 98 -10.97 -10.27 -5.19
CA ARG A 98 -11.41 -11.16 -6.27
C ARG A 98 -10.28 -11.90 -6.98
N ARG A 99 -9.08 -11.31 -7.04
CA ARG A 99 -7.95 -11.86 -7.78
C ARG A 99 -7.00 -12.68 -6.89
N ASN A 100 -7.34 -12.84 -5.61
CA ASN A 100 -6.45 -13.39 -4.57
C ASN A 100 -5.10 -12.66 -4.47
N TYR A 101 -5.06 -11.42 -4.97
CA TYR A 101 -3.96 -10.45 -4.94
C TYR A 101 -4.59 -9.10 -5.15
#